data_AF-A0A420CND4-F1
#
_entry.id   AF-A0A420CND4-F1
#
_cell.length_a   1.000
_cell.length_b   1.000
_cell.length_c   1.000
_cell.angle_alpha   90.00
_cell.angle_beta   90.00
_cell.angle_gamma   90.00
#
_symmetry.space_group_name_H-M   'P 1'
#
loop_
_entity.id
_entity.type
_entity.pdbx_description
1 polymer ?
#
loop_
_entity_poly.entity_id
_entity_poly.type
_entity_poly.pdbx_seq_one_letter_code
_entity_poly.pdbx_strand_id
1 'polypeptide(L)'
;MRIRFRAVVTVALLSLVSAGSASAAEKTFGPFIVDDANKSVITLNGDIDVNSALSFRRALQTAPDAKLVTLNSPGGNVQMGLLIADDIHQRKLATYIPQGSKCYSACSFVFLAGNERKVDGELGVHQISSDAPDLVGAQLAISDIIEVLNRFGTPMDVMHVMFKTPPDDMHVFTSEEIERYHLNRSGDEPSGTATVVDVPAPSGTATQPSTASSATAELPMTSDLQTESRLSPLEEFTKRPNRIAIYTGLDLFGDDISSLRVDDAAMCAKSCLVMDGQCKAFTFNANPKIKRGPNCFLKSSTGRADGNSVAFSGRFLSAAEEDPSSLTLGTIDPQSALYDDIDLPGGDLSRRPERSAKTPLDCRLACIDEKSCVAFTYIKPKKECWLKGAIGTPIFGRGMVSGLKKLETFSPAKIISLD
;
A
#
# COMPACT_ATOMS: atom_id res chain seq x y z
N MET A 1 19.78 54.49 -68.17
CA MET A 1 19.82 53.06 -67.81
C MET A 1 19.62 52.93 -66.30
N ARG A 2 18.42 52.58 -65.82
CA ARG A 2 18.12 52.41 -64.38
C ARG A 2 17.71 50.95 -64.17
N ILE A 3 18.56 50.18 -63.49
CA ILE A 3 18.37 48.76 -63.21
C ILE A 3 17.61 48.64 -61.89
N ARG A 4 16.43 48.02 -61.91
CA ARG A 4 15.63 47.68 -60.72
C ARG A 4 16.00 46.25 -60.28
N PHE A 5 16.66 46.10 -59.14
CA PHE A 5 16.80 44.82 -58.46
C PHE A 5 15.57 44.58 -57.57
N ARG A 6 14.79 43.54 -57.88
CA ARG A 6 13.78 42.97 -56.98
C ARG A 6 14.45 41.94 -56.08
N ALA A 7 14.51 42.21 -54.77
CA ALA A 7 14.88 41.21 -53.78
C ALA A 7 13.66 40.32 -53.49
N VAL A 8 13.80 39.01 -53.70
CA VAL A 8 12.82 37.99 -53.31
C VAL A 8 13.20 37.51 -51.91
N VAL A 9 12.32 37.70 -50.93
CA VAL A 9 12.46 37.16 -49.58
C VAL A 9 11.71 35.82 -49.52
N THR A 10 12.45 34.71 -49.51
CA THR A 10 11.91 33.37 -49.21
C THR A 10 11.88 33.17 -47.69
N VAL A 11 10.68 33.10 -47.13
CA VAL A 11 10.44 32.70 -45.73
C VAL A 11 10.41 31.17 -45.67
N ALA A 12 11.40 30.56 -45.03
CA ALA A 12 11.39 29.13 -44.73
C ALA A 12 10.53 28.86 -43.48
N LEU A 13 9.41 28.18 -43.64
CA LEU A 13 8.65 27.62 -42.52
C LEU A 13 9.40 26.40 -41.97
N LEU A 14 9.97 26.51 -40.76
CA LEU A 14 10.35 25.35 -39.96
C LEU A 14 9.11 24.82 -39.26
N SER A 15 8.62 23.65 -39.69
CA SER A 15 7.64 22.86 -38.98
C SER A 15 8.28 22.23 -37.74
N LEU A 16 7.88 22.71 -36.55
CA LEU A 16 8.16 22.02 -35.29
C LEU A 16 7.38 20.70 -35.25
N VAL A 17 8.09 19.58 -35.28
CA VAL A 17 7.53 18.26 -34.97
C VAL A 17 7.50 18.13 -33.44
N SER A 18 6.31 18.24 -32.87
CA SER A 18 6.07 17.97 -31.46
C SER A 18 6.20 16.46 -31.21
N ALA A 19 7.25 16.04 -30.52
CA ALA A 19 7.32 14.68 -29.98
C ALA A 19 6.32 14.58 -28.82
N GLY A 20 5.16 13.95 -29.07
CA GLY A 20 4.22 13.58 -28.02
C GLY A 20 4.83 12.49 -27.14
N SER A 21 4.84 12.71 -25.82
CA SER A 21 5.16 11.66 -24.86
C SER A 21 4.17 10.51 -25.03
N ALA A 22 4.66 9.32 -25.39
CA ALA A 22 3.85 8.12 -25.39
C ALA A 22 3.47 7.80 -23.95
N SER A 23 2.22 8.06 -23.57
CA SER A 23 1.61 7.43 -22.40
C SER A 23 1.60 5.92 -22.63
N ALA A 24 1.88 5.13 -21.60
CA ALA A 24 1.71 3.68 -21.67
C ALA A 24 0.28 3.38 -22.15
N ALA A 25 0.16 2.54 -23.19
CA ALA A 25 -1.13 2.27 -23.82
C ALA A 25 -1.84 1.16 -23.05
N GLU A 26 -2.93 1.48 -22.37
CA GLU A 26 -3.83 0.45 -21.83
C GLU A 26 -4.55 -0.29 -22.97
N LYS A 27 -4.70 -1.60 -22.81
CA LYS A 27 -5.48 -2.46 -23.72
C LYS A 27 -6.70 -3.00 -23.01
N THR A 28 -7.87 -2.78 -23.61
CA THR A 28 -9.16 -3.21 -23.06
C THR A 28 -9.73 -4.40 -23.84
N PHE A 29 -10.24 -5.40 -23.11
CA PHE A 29 -10.91 -6.58 -23.62
C PHE A 29 -12.22 -6.76 -22.83
N GLY A 30 -13.34 -6.25 -23.34
CA GLY A 30 -14.59 -6.24 -22.56
C GLY A 30 -14.38 -5.50 -21.23
N PRO A 31 -14.72 -6.10 -20.07
CA PRO A 31 -14.49 -5.48 -18.77
C PRO A 31 -13.05 -5.62 -18.27
N PHE A 32 -12.14 -6.22 -19.04
CA PHE A 32 -10.74 -6.45 -18.63
C PHE A 32 -9.79 -5.39 -19.19
N ILE A 33 -8.88 -4.89 -18.36
CA ILE A 33 -7.86 -3.90 -18.74
C ILE A 33 -6.48 -4.47 -18.43
N VAL A 34 -5.55 -4.33 -19.38
CA VAL A 34 -4.14 -4.68 -19.24
C VAL A 34 -3.30 -3.44 -19.52
N ASP A 35 -2.50 -3.02 -18.54
CA ASP A 35 -1.53 -1.95 -18.72
C ASP A 35 -0.26 -2.50 -19.41
N ASP A 36 0.15 -1.86 -20.51
CA ASP A 36 1.39 -2.24 -21.20
C ASP A 36 2.65 -2.00 -20.34
N ALA A 37 2.61 -1.06 -19.38
CA ALA A 37 3.69 -0.83 -18.42
C ALA A 37 3.74 -1.88 -17.31
N ASN A 38 2.59 -2.45 -16.93
CA ASN A 38 2.51 -3.51 -15.92
C ASN A 38 1.59 -4.67 -16.35
N LYS A 39 2.14 -5.55 -17.20
CA LYS A 39 1.45 -6.77 -17.65
C LYS A 39 1.32 -7.87 -16.59
N SER A 40 1.78 -7.64 -15.36
CA SER A 40 1.62 -8.61 -14.27
C SER A 40 0.24 -8.54 -13.61
N VAL A 41 -0.55 -7.51 -13.93
CA VAL A 41 -1.88 -7.26 -13.36
C VAL A 41 -2.92 -7.17 -14.47
N ILE A 42 -4.06 -7.83 -14.27
CA ILE A 42 -5.25 -7.67 -15.09
C ILE A 42 -6.34 -7.07 -14.23
N THR A 43 -6.98 -5.99 -14.68
CA THR A 43 -8.09 -5.37 -13.95
C THR A 43 -9.42 -5.82 -14.53
N LEU A 44 -10.33 -6.35 -13.71
CA LEU A 44 -11.74 -6.53 -14.06
C LEU A 44 -12.53 -5.33 -13.54
N ASN A 45 -13.09 -4.52 -14.45
CA ASN A 45 -13.92 -3.37 -14.12
C ASN A 45 -15.22 -3.38 -14.96
N GLY A 46 -16.34 -3.72 -14.34
CA GLY A 46 -17.65 -3.77 -14.98
C GLY A 46 -18.33 -5.13 -14.93
N ASP A 47 -19.38 -5.30 -15.73
CA ASP A 47 -20.25 -6.48 -15.70
C ASP A 47 -19.59 -7.73 -16.30
N ILE A 48 -19.95 -8.90 -15.77
CA ILE A 48 -19.61 -10.19 -16.36
C ILE A 48 -20.72 -10.56 -17.36
N ASP A 49 -20.52 -10.22 -18.63
CA ASP A 49 -21.47 -10.55 -19.70
C ASP A 49 -21.15 -11.89 -20.39
N VAL A 50 -21.93 -12.24 -21.41
CA VAL A 50 -21.81 -13.49 -22.19
C VAL A 50 -20.48 -13.65 -22.94
N ASN A 51 -19.71 -12.58 -23.10
CA ASN A 51 -18.42 -12.55 -23.80
C ASN A 51 -17.23 -12.42 -22.83
N SER A 52 -17.47 -12.16 -21.54
CA SER A 52 -16.42 -11.87 -20.57
C SER A 52 -15.38 -12.99 -20.46
N ALA A 53 -15.76 -14.27 -20.52
CA ALA A 53 -14.79 -15.38 -20.48
C ALA A 53 -13.81 -15.36 -21.68
N LEU A 54 -14.31 -15.10 -22.90
CA LEU A 54 -13.45 -14.97 -24.07
C LEU A 54 -12.56 -13.72 -23.97
N SER A 55 -13.11 -12.62 -23.48
CA SER A 55 -12.38 -11.38 -23.25
C SER A 55 -11.25 -11.56 -22.25
N PHE A 56 -11.48 -12.29 -21.15
CA PHE A 56 -10.45 -12.62 -20.16
C PHE A 56 -9.32 -13.44 -20.77
N ARG A 57 -9.63 -14.46 -21.57
CA ARG A 57 -8.61 -15.25 -22.27
C ARG A 57 -7.76 -14.43 -23.23
N ARG A 58 -8.34 -13.42 -23.89
CA ARG A 58 -7.58 -12.47 -24.73
C ARG A 58 -6.69 -11.54 -23.91
N ALA A 59 -7.16 -11.10 -22.74
CA ALA A 59 -6.34 -10.36 -21.79
C ALA A 59 -5.14 -11.21 -21.32
N LEU A 60 -5.37 -12.47 -20.95
CA LEU A 60 -4.32 -13.43 -20.58
C LEU A 60 -3.33 -13.72 -21.72
N GLN A 61 -3.75 -13.70 -22.98
CA GLN A 61 -2.84 -13.81 -24.12
C GLN A 61 -1.93 -12.58 -24.26
N THR A 62 -2.45 -11.40 -23.91
CA THR A 62 -1.69 -10.14 -23.93
C THR A 62 -0.76 -10.02 -22.72
N ALA A 63 -1.16 -10.61 -21.60
CA ALA A 63 -0.44 -10.65 -20.32
C ALA A 63 -0.18 -12.11 -19.89
N PRO A 64 0.68 -12.86 -20.61
CA PRO A 64 0.95 -14.27 -20.32
C PRO A 64 1.58 -14.49 -18.93
N ASP A 65 2.30 -13.48 -18.43
CA ASP A 65 2.97 -13.48 -17.13
C ASP A 65 2.14 -12.79 -16.03
N ALA A 66 0.83 -12.60 -16.26
CA ALA A 66 -0.07 -12.08 -15.24
C ALA A 66 0.01 -12.93 -13.97
N LYS A 67 0.02 -12.26 -12.82
CA LYS A 67 0.06 -12.89 -11.49
C LYS A 67 -1.13 -12.52 -10.63
N LEU A 68 -1.80 -11.40 -10.92
CA LEU A 68 -2.86 -10.84 -10.11
C LEU A 68 -4.03 -10.37 -10.99
N VAL A 69 -5.25 -10.57 -10.51
CA VAL A 69 -6.46 -9.95 -11.03
C VAL A 69 -7.08 -9.03 -9.98
N THR A 70 -7.22 -7.74 -10.28
CA THR A 70 -7.98 -6.80 -9.43
C THR A 70 -9.44 -6.79 -9.84
N LEU A 71 -10.36 -6.69 -8.87
CA LEU A 71 -11.77 -6.96 -9.06
C LEU A 71 -12.64 -5.78 -8.65
N ASN A 72 -13.38 -5.24 -9.62
CA ASN A 72 -14.46 -4.28 -9.43
C ASN A 72 -15.63 -4.63 -10.35
N SER A 73 -16.53 -5.49 -9.90
CA SER A 73 -17.68 -5.97 -10.69
C SER A 73 -18.92 -6.18 -9.82
N PRO A 74 -20.10 -5.73 -10.26
CA PRO A 74 -21.36 -6.08 -9.61
C PRO A 74 -21.79 -7.53 -9.89
N GLY A 75 -21.04 -8.28 -10.70
CA GLY A 75 -21.37 -9.64 -11.11
C GLY A 75 -21.97 -9.69 -12.52
N GLY A 76 -22.90 -10.62 -12.74
CA GLY A 76 -23.53 -10.84 -14.04
C GLY A 76 -23.78 -12.33 -14.33
N ASN A 77 -23.41 -12.77 -15.52
CA ASN A 77 -23.63 -14.14 -15.97
C ASN A 77 -22.81 -15.15 -15.15
N VAL A 78 -23.51 -16.03 -14.43
CA VAL A 78 -22.91 -17.05 -13.55
C VAL A 78 -21.95 -17.98 -14.31
N GLN A 79 -22.36 -18.47 -15.49
CA GLN A 79 -21.54 -19.39 -16.28
C GLN A 79 -20.22 -18.76 -16.72
N MET A 80 -20.28 -17.50 -17.17
CA MET A 80 -19.06 -16.77 -17.58
C MET A 80 -18.18 -16.47 -16.36
N GLY A 81 -18.77 -16.14 -15.22
CA GLY A 81 -18.04 -15.99 -13.94
C GLY A 81 -17.28 -17.26 -13.56
N LEU A 82 -17.93 -18.43 -13.63
CA LEU A 82 -17.32 -19.73 -13.33
C LEU A 82 -16.20 -20.09 -14.32
N LEU A 83 -16.35 -19.77 -15.61
CA LEU A 83 -15.29 -19.99 -16.61
C LEU A 83 -14.06 -19.11 -16.36
N ILE A 84 -14.26 -17.83 -16.01
CA ILE A 84 -13.18 -16.93 -15.63
C ILE A 84 -12.49 -17.44 -14.35
N ALA A 85 -13.28 -17.86 -13.36
CA ALA A 85 -12.80 -18.44 -12.12
C ALA A 85 -11.94 -19.69 -12.35
N ASP A 86 -12.36 -20.59 -13.25
CA ASP A 86 -11.58 -21.77 -13.65
C ASP A 86 -10.23 -21.37 -14.28
N ASP A 87 -10.22 -20.41 -15.21
CA ASP A 87 -8.99 -19.89 -15.83
C ASP A 87 -8.03 -19.26 -14.79
N ILE A 88 -8.56 -18.53 -13.79
CA ILE A 88 -7.79 -17.95 -12.66
C ILE A 88 -7.15 -19.05 -11.82
N HIS A 89 -7.96 -20.04 -11.42
CA HIS A 89 -7.51 -21.12 -10.54
C HIS A 89 -6.44 -21.99 -11.21
N GLN A 90 -6.64 -22.38 -12.48
CA GLN A 90 -5.68 -23.18 -13.23
C GLN A 90 -4.32 -22.49 -13.39
N ARG A 91 -4.32 -21.16 -13.51
CA ARG A 91 -3.12 -20.34 -13.64
C ARG A 91 -2.52 -19.92 -12.29
N LYS A 92 -3.17 -20.27 -11.18
CA LYS A 92 -2.79 -19.89 -9.82
C LYS A 92 -2.63 -18.38 -9.64
N LEU A 93 -3.51 -17.59 -10.27
CA LEU A 93 -3.49 -16.14 -10.13
C LEU A 93 -3.96 -15.75 -8.73
N ALA A 94 -3.42 -14.65 -8.22
CA ALA A 94 -3.96 -13.97 -7.07
C ALA A 94 -5.21 -13.14 -7.46
N THR A 95 -6.10 -12.92 -6.51
CA THR A 95 -7.28 -12.05 -6.68
C THR A 95 -7.34 -10.99 -5.59
N TYR A 96 -7.70 -9.77 -5.96
CA TYR A 96 -7.75 -8.65 -5.02
C TYR A 96 -8.97 -7.78 -5.26
N ILE A 97 -9.70 -7.43 -4.20
CA ILE A 97 -10.77 -6.43 -4.23
C ILE A 97 -10.22 -5.16 -3.56
N PRO A 98 -9.82 -4.14 -4.34
CA PRO A 98 -9.29 -2.90 -3.79
C PRO A 98 -10.31 -2.16 -2.91
N GLN A 99 -9.82 -1.34 -1.99
CA GLN A 99 -10.66 -0.44 -1.21
C GLN A 99 -11.54 0.43 -2.13
N GLY A 100 -12.83 0.57 -1.79
CA GLY A 100 -13.80 1.32 -2.60
C GLY A 100 -14.30 0.57 -3.86
N SER A 101 -13.78 -0.62 -4.15
CA SER A 101 -14.29 -1.51 -5.20
C SER A 101 -15.26 -2.54 -4.62
N LYS A 102 -16.06 -3.14 -5.50
CA LYS A 102 -17.03 -4.18 -5.15
C LYS A 102 -16.86 -5.43 -6.00
N CYS A 103 -17.09 -6.60 -5.42
CA CYS A 103 -17.12 -7.86 -6.15
C CYS A 103 -18.31 -8.67 -5.66
N TYR A 104 -19.42 -8.59 -6.40
CA TYR A 104 -20.69 -9.18 -6.00
C TYR A 104 -21.13 -10.30 -6.93
N SER A 105 -22.03 -11.16 -6.43
CA SER A 105 -22.71 -12.17 -7.24
C SER A 105 -21.70 -13.05 -7.99
N ALA A 106 -21.79 -13.16 -9.32
CA ALA A 106 -20.86 -13.94 -10.14
C ALA A 106 -19.38 -13.53 -9.99
N CYS A 107 -19.06 -12.29 -9.61
CA CYS A 107 -17.69 -11.88 -9.32
C CYS A 107 -17.12 -12.61 -8.09
N SER A 108 -17.95 -12.97 -7.11
CA SER A 108 -17.48 -13.69 -5.92
C SER A 108 -16.82 -15.02 -6.27
N PHE A 109 -17.28 -15.72 -7.32
CA PHE A 109 -16.64 -16.93 -7.84
C PHE A 109 -15.23 -16.65 -8.37
N VAL A 110 -15.08 -15.53 -9.09
CA VAL A 110 -13.81 -15.04 -9.64
C VAL A 110 -12.84 -14.74 -8.50
N PHE A 111 -13.29 -14.06 -7.44
CA PHE A 111 -12.48 -13.80 -6.25
C PHE A 111 -12.05 -15.10 -5.55
N LEU A 112 -13.00 -16.00 -5.27
CA LEU A 112 -12.74 -17.22 -4.50
C LEU A 112 -11.77 -18.17 -5.20
N ALA A 113 -11.68 -18.13 -6.54
CA ALA A 113 -10.75 -18.93 -7.34
C ALA A 113 -9.27 -18.59 -7.12
N GLY A 114 -8.97 -17.40 -6.60
CA GLY A 114 -7.60 -16.94 -6.39
C GLY A 114 -6.81 -17.88 -5.49
N ASN A 115 -5.59 -18.23 -5.91
CA ASN A 115 -4.67 -19.03 -5.08
C ASN A 115 -4.25 -18.25 -3.82
N GLU A 116 -4.01 -16.96 -4.02
CA GLU A 116 -3.92 -15.95 -2.98
C GLU A 116 -5.08 -14.99 -3.19
N ARG A 117 -5.68 -14.52 -2.11
CA ARG A 117 -6.83 -13.62 -2.22
C ARG A 117 -6.93 -12.67 -1.06
N LYS A 118 -7.30 -11.41 -1.34
CA LYS A 118 -7.48 -10.38 -0.32
C LYS A 118 -8.65 -9.45 -0.63
N VAL A 119 -9.42 -9.12 0.41
CA VAL A 119 -10.54 -8.17 0.38
C VAL A 119 -10.17 -6.93 1.19
N ASP A 120 -10.03 -5.78 0.52
CA ASP A 120 -10.00 -4.44 1.15
C ASP A 120 -11.26 -3.62 0.80
N GLY A 121 -11.97 -3.98 -0.28
CA GLY A 121 -13.29 -3.44 -0.65
C GLY A 121 -14.44 -4.32 -0.16
N GLU A 122 -15.46 -4.49 -0.99
CA GLU A 122 -16.66 -5.25 -0.62
C GLU A 122 -16.78 -6.58 -1.39
N LEU A 123 -16.94 -7.69 -0.66
CA LEU A 123 -17.26 -9.01 -1.21
C LEU A 123 -18.71 -9.37 -0.85
N GLY A 124 -19.52 -9.61 -1.87
CA GLY A 124 -20.96 -9.86 -1.71
C GLY A 124 -21.41 -11.15 -2.38
N VAL A 125 -22.24 -11.93 -1.69
CA VAL A 125 -22.78 -13.20 -2.18
C VAL A 125 -24.29 -13.28 -2.04
N HIS A 126 -24.92 -13.97 -2.97
CA HIS A 126 -26.32 -14.38 -2.91
C HIS A 126 -26.52 -15.66 -3.73
N GLN A 127 -27.68 -16.31 -3.58
CA GLN A 127 -28.00 -17.50 -4.34
C GLN A 127 -28.27 -17.16 -5.82
N ILE A 128 -28.03 -18.11 -6.72
CA ILE A 128 -28.36 -17.93 -8.13
C ILE A 128 -29.88 -17.76 -8.33
N SER A 129 -30.28 -16.85 -9.21
CA SER A 129 -31.65 -16.76 -9.71
C SER A 129 -31.79 -17.55 -11.02
N SER A 130 -32.98 -18.13 -11.24
CA SER A 130 -33.40 -18.67 -12.53
C SER A 130 -34.80 -18.15 -12.84
N ASP A 131 -34.96 -17.55 -14.03
CA ASP A 131 -36.27 -17.07 -14.52
C ASP A 131 -37.17 -18.22 -14.99
N ALA A 132 -36.60 -19.40 -15.24
CA ALA A 132 -37.34 -20.58 -15.66
C ALA A 132 -37.71 -21.44 -14.42
N PRO A 133 -38.96 -21.97 -14.32
CA PRO A 133 -39.39 -22.87 -13.25
C PRO A 133 -38.78 -24.28 -13.35
N ASP A 134 -37.58 -24.40 -13.93
CA ASP A 134 -36.83 -25.65 -14.07
C ASP A 134 -36.05 -25.95 -12.79
N LEU A 135 -36.70 -26.68 -11.89
CA LEU A 135 -36.09 -27.14 -10.64
C LEU A 135 -34.90 -28.07 -10.87
N VAL A 136 -34.89 -28.84 -11.97
CA VAL A 136 -33.80 -29.76 -12.29
C VAL A 136 -32.58 -28.97 -12.78
N GLY A 137 -32.79 -28.02 -13.68
CA GLY A 137 -31.75 -27.11 -14.15
C GLY A 137 -31.13 -26.28 -13.01
N ALA A 138 -31.96 -25.77 -12.09
CA ALA A 138 -31.48 -25.06 -10.90
C ALA A 138 -30.62 -25.97 -9.99
N GLN A 139 -31.04 -27.23 -9.78
CA GLN A 139 -30.28 -28.18 -8.96
C GLN A 139 -28.93 -28.56 -9.59
N LEU A 140 -28.89 -28.74 -10.92
CA LEU A 140 -27.64 -28.98 -11.64
C LEU A 140 -26.70 -27.78 -11.54
N ALA A 141 -27.20 -26.56 -11.75
CA ALA A 141 -26.40 -25.34 -11.62
C ALA A 141 -25.83 -25.18 -10.20
N ILE A 142 -26.62 -25.47 -9.15
CA ILE A 142 -26.13 -25.44 -7.76
C ILE A 142 -25.05 -26.51 -7.54
N SER A 143 -25.22 -27.71 -8.12
CA SER A 143 -24.23 -28.79 -8.01
C SER A 143 -22.90 -28.40 -8.63
N ASP A 144 -22.91 -27.81 -9.83
CA ASP A 144 -21.71 -27.32 -10.52
C ASP A 144 -21.00 -26.23 -9.70
N ILE A 145 -21.77 -25.31 -9.09
CA ILE A 145 -21.20 -24.26 -8.24
C ILE A 145 -20.53 -24.87 -7.00
N ILE A 146 -21.17 -25.82 -6.32
CA ILE A 146 -20.60 -26.48 -5.14
C ILE A 146 -19.30 -27.21 -5.51
N GLU A 147 -19.27 -27.93 -6.64
CA GLU A 147 -18.08 -28.60 -7.13
C GLU A 147 -16.92 -27.61 -7.32
N VAL A 148 -17.19 -26.50 -8.02
CA VAL A 148 -16.19 -25.47 -8.30
C VAL A 148 -15.71 -24.78 -7.02
N LEU A 149 -16.62 -24.41 -6.12
CA LEU A 149 -16.29 -23.76 -4.85
C LEU A 149 -15.47 -24.66 -3.93
N ASN A 150 -15.78 -25.96 -3.89
CA ASN A 150 -14.99 -26.96 -3.17
C ASN A 150 -13.56 -27.05 -3.72
N ARG A 151 -13.40 -27.05 -5.04
CA ARG A 151 -12.08 -27.07 -5.69
C ARG A 151 -11.24 -25.83 -5.34
N PHE A 152 -11.88 -24.69 -5.10
CA PHE A 152 -11.21 -23.47 -4.63
C PHE A 152 -10.89 -23.47 -3.12
N GLY A 153 -11.29 -24.52 -2.39
CA GLY A 153 -11.19 -24.57 -0.94
C GLY A 153 -12.04 -23.48 -0.28
N THR A 154 -13.25 -23.24 -0.81
CA THR A 154 -14.18 -22.29 -0.21
C THR A 154 -14.74 -22.89 1.08
N PRO A 155 -14.76 -22.14 2.21
CA PRO A 155 -15.33 -22.65 3.45
C PRO A 155 -16.83 -22.97 3.30
N MET A 156 -17.29 -24.03 3.97
CA MET A 156 -18.71 -24.41 3.98
C MET A 156 -19.61 -23.30 4.52
N ASP A 157 -19.14 -22.50 5.48
CA ASP A 157 -19.91 -21.37 6.01
C ASP A 157 -20.17 -20.30 4.95
N VAL A 158 -19.19 -20.02 4.07
CA VAL A 158 -19.33 -19.07 2.96
C VAL A 158 -20.36 -19.57 1.96
N MET A 159 -20.31 -20.87 1.61
CA MET A 159 -21.32 -21.50 0.74
C MET A 159 -22.71 -21.45 1.36
N HIS A 160 -22.84 -21.76 2.66
CA HIS A 160 -24.11 -21.68 3.36
C HIS A 160 -24.69 -20.26 3.35
N VAL A 161 -23.87 -19.24 3.62
CA VAL A 161 -24.28 -17.83 3.54
C VAL A 161 -24.72 -17.48 2.12
N MET A 162 -23.93 -17.83 1.10
CA MET A 162 -24.26 -17.59 -0.31
C MET A 162 -25.62 -18.20 -0.69
N PHE A 163 -25.83 -19.49 -0.45
CA PHE A 163 -27.06 -20.17 -0.88
C PHE A 163 -28.30 -19.83 -0.03
N LYS A 164 -28.12 -19.29 1.18
CA LYS A 164 -29.23 -18.85 2.02
C LYS A 164 -29.72 -17.44 1.68
N THR A 165 -28.83 -16.58 1.18
CA THR A 165 -29.18 -15.20 0.84
C THR A 165 -30.08 -15.15 -0.40
N PRO A 166 -31.28 -14.53 -0.34
CA PRO A 166 -32.22 -14.39 -1.46
C PRO A 166 -31.59 -13.75 -2.71
N PRO A 167 -32.06 -14.05 -3.93
CA PRO A 167 -31.49 -13.45 -5.14
C PRO A 167 -31.68 -11.93 -5.24
N ASP A 168 -32.73 -11.39 -4.61
CA ASP A 168 -33.02 -9.96 -4.56
C ASP A 168 -32.32 -9.23 -3.39
N ASP A 169 -31.49 -9.96 -2.63
CA ASP A 169 -30.71 -9.44 -1.51
C ASP A 169 -29.20 -9.70 -1.73
N MET A 170 -28.36 -9.08 -0.93
CA MET A 170 -26.91 -9.25 -0.99
C MET A 170 -26.33 -9.32 0.41
N HIS A 171 -25.68 -10.45 0.73
CA HIS A 171 -24.88 -10.53 1.93
C HIS A 171 -23.47 -10.04 1.61
N VAL A 172 -23.15 -8.83 2.05
CA VAL A 172 -21.79 -8.27 2.01
C VAL A 172 -21.09 -8.64 3.31
N PHE A 173 -19.98 -9.38 3.20
CA PHE A 173 -19.24 -9.86 4.37
C PHE A 173 -18.61 -8.72 5.14
N THR A 174 -18.73 -8.74 6.46
CA THR A 174 -18.02 -7.79 7.34
C THR A 174 -16.54 -8.17 7.47
N SER A 175 -15.72 -7.25 7.99
CA SER A 175 -14.30 -7.52 8.28
C SER A 175 -14.14 -8.72 9.24
N GLU A 176 -15.03 -8.84 10.22
CA GLU A 176 -15.04 -9.98 11.16
C GLU A 176 -15.40 -11.30 10.47
N GLU A 177 -16.29 -11.28 9.48
CA GLU A 177 -16.64 -12.46 8.71
C GLU A 177 -15.53 -12.85 7.71
N ILE A 178 -14.88 -11.86 7.09
CA ILE A 178 -13.71 -12.07 6.22
C ILE A 178 -12.59 -12.79 6.99
N GLU A 179 -12.33 -12.37 8.23
CA GLU A 179 -11.37 -13.02 9.12
C GLU A 179 -11.86 -14.40 9.58
N ARG A 180 -13.08 -14.49 10.13
CA ARG A 180 -13.66 -15.74 10.65
C ARG A 180 -13.72 -16.85 9.62
N TYR A 181 -14.06 -16.51 8.37
CA TYR A 181 -14.18 -17.48 7.29
C TYR A 181 -12.88 -17.65 6.51
N HIS A 182 -11.78 -17.01 6.90
CA HIS A 182 -10.52 -17.09 6.16
C HIS A 182 -10.69 -16.80 4.66
N LEU A 183 -11.49 -15.76 4.36
CA LEU A 183 -11.72 -15.32 2.99
C LEU A 183 -10.45 -14.72 2.40
N ASN A 184 -9.61 -14.09 3.21
CA ASN A 184 -8.24 -13.73 2.84
C ASN A 184 -7.32 -14.96 2.96
N ARG A 185 -6.49 -15.20 1.94
CA ARG A 185 -5.55 -16.33 1.87
C ARG A 185 -4.20 -15.88 1.33
N SER A 186 -3.14 -16.26 2.04
CA SER A 186 -1.73 -16.08 1.64
C SER A 186 -1.20 -17.33 0.91
N GLY A 187 -0.14 -17.18 0.10
CA GLY A 187 0.32 -18.21 -0.84
C GLY A 187 0.86 -19.50 -0.21
N ASP A 188 1.13 -19.50 1.09
CA ASP A 188 1.72 -20.63 1.84
C ASP A 188 0.68 -21.50 2.58
N GLU A 189 -0.59 -21.12 2.59
CA GLU A 189 -1.65 -21.90 3.24
C GLU A 189 -2.04 -23.10 2.35
N PRO A 190 -1.87 -24.36 2.80
CA PRO A 190 -2.38 -25.52 2.08
C PRO A 190 -3.88 -25.37 1.92
N SER A 191 -4.39 -25.49 0.68
CA SER A 191 -5.83 -25.63 0.43
C SER A 191 -6.33 -26.80 1.28
N GLY A 192 -7.03 -26.48 2.37
CA GLY A 192 -7.39 -27.44 3.41
C GLY A 192 -7.94 -28.71 2.80
N THR A 193 -7.39 -29.86 3.21
CA THR A 193 -7.87 -31.19 2.81
C THR A 193 -9.38 -31.24 3.00
N ALA A 194 -10.10 -31.37 1.89
CA ALA A 194 -11.50 -31.73 1.90
C ALA A 194 -11.65 -32.95 2.81
N THR A 195 -12.36 -32.80 3.93
CA THR A 195 -12.77 -33.92 4.76
C THR A 195 -13.73 -34.75 3.93
N VAL A 196 -13.21 -35.77 3.25
CA VAL A 196 -14.03 -36.80 2.64
C VAL A 196 -14.72 -37.51 3.81
N VAL A 197 -16.03 -37.31 3.94
CA VAL A 197 -16.85 -38.07 4.87
C VAL A 197 -16.91 -39.49 4.31
N ASP A 198 -16.06 -40.38 4.82
CA ASP A 198 -16.15 -41.81 4.55
C ASP A 198 -17.48 -42.33 5.10
N VAL A 199 -18.40 -42.68 4.21
CA VAL A 199 -19.62 -43.41 4.55
C VAL A 199 -19.23 -44.88 4.76
N PRO A 200 -19.37 -45.47 5.96
CA PRO A 200 -18.95 -46.84 6.18
C PRO A 200 -19.87 -47.83 5.45
N ALA A 201 -19.31 -48.64 4.56
CA ALA A 201 -19.94 -49.87 4.07
C ALA A 201 -19.88 -50.96 5.17
N PRO A 202 -20.88 -51.86 5.27
CA PRO A 202 -21.00 -52.78 6.40
C PRO A 202 -19.96 -53.90 6.37
N SER A 203 -19.54 -54.26 7.59
CA SER A 203 -18.44 -55.12 7.97
C SER A 203 -18.46 -56.53 7.37
N GLY A 204 -17.32 -56.94 6.80
CA GLY A 204 -16.93 -58.32 6.55
C GLY A 204 -15.69 -58.66 7.37
N THR A 205 -15.83 -59.65 8.25
CA THR A 205 -14.89 -60.11 9.27
C THR A 205 -13.68 -60.85 8.68
N ALA A 206 -12.45 -60.48 9.07
CA ALA A 206 -11.31 -61.41 9.12
C ALA A 206 -10.20 -60.88 10.03
N THR A 207 -9.55 -61.80 10.74
CA THR A 207 -8.85 -61.61 12.01
C THR A 207 -7.33 -61.82 11.85
N GLN A 208 -6.53 -60.89 12.38
CA GLN A 208 -5.15 -61.02 12.93
C GLN A 208 -3.94 -61.39 12.01
N PRO A 209 -2.67 -61.25 12.47
CA PRO A 209 -2.14 -60.58 13.68
C PRO A 209 -0.97 -59.60 13.45
N SER A 210 -0.62 -58.92 14.54
CA SER A 210 0.49 -58.00 14.75
C SER A 210 1.89 -58.61 14.59
N THR A 211 2.83 -57.79 14.10
CA THR A 211 4.23 -57.86 14.52
C THR A 211 4.72 -56.46 14.86
N ALA A 212 5.23 -56.32 16.08
CA ALA A 212 5.91 -55.14 16.58
C ALA A 212 7.33 -55.10 16.03
N SER A 213 7.79 -53.92 15.59
CA SER A 213 9.22 -53.64 15.56
C SER A 213 9.45 -52.20 15.98
N SER A 214 10.12 -52.09 17.13
CA SER A 214 10.68 -50.90 17.73
C SER A 214 11.91 -50.45 16.96
N ALA A 215 11.93 -49.22 16.48
CA ALA A 215 13.17 -48.53 16.15
C ALA A 215 13.05 -47.05 16.56
N THR A 216 13.97 -46.70 17.45
CA THR A 216 14.30 -45.44 18.09
C THR A 216 14.26 -44.21 17.19
N ALA A 217 13.70 -43.14 17.78
CA ALA A 217 13.70 -41.79 17.27
C ALA A 217 15.13 -41.23 17.15
N GLU A 218 15.49 -40.76 15.96
CA GLU A 218 16.56 -39.80 15.75
C GLU A 218 15.92 -38.56 15.12
N LEU A 219 15.95 -37.45 15.87
CA LEU A 219 15.53 -36.13 15.42
C LEU A 219 16.59 -35.59 14.45
N PRO A 220 16.29 -35.34 13.17
CA PRO A 220 17.14 -34.49 12.37
C PRO A 220 16.83 -33.06 12.79
N MET A 221 17.82 -32.39 13.38
CA MET A 221 17.87 -30.94 13.44
C MET A 221 17.85 -30.41 12.00
N THR A 222 16.69 -29.94 11.56
CA THR A 222 16.59 -29.19 10.32
C THR A 222 17.08 -27.79 10.58
N SER A 223 18.23 -27.51 9.99
CA SER A 223 18.81 -26.18 9.80
C SER A 223 17.75 -25.16 9.40
N ASP A 224 17.67 -24.08 10.17
CA ASP A 224 17.10 -22.81 9.75
C ASP A 224 17.82 -22.33 8.47
N LEU A 225 17.31 -22.76 7.33
CA LEU A 225 17.59 -22.10 6.06
C LEU A 225 16.67 -20.89 6.01
N GLN A 226 17.28 -19.74 6.28
CA GLN A 226 16.82 -18.42 5.87
C GLN A 226 16.50 -18.46 4.37
N THR A 227 15.28 -18.86 4.03
CA THR A 227 14.67 -18.47 2.78
C THR A 227 14.22 -17.05 3.03
N GLU A 228 14.99 -16.07 2.53
CA GLU A 228 14.44 -14.72 2.38
C GLU A 228 13.10 -14.88 1.65
N SER A 229 12.01 -14.65 2.36
CA SER A 229 10.67 -14.88 1.85
C SER A 229 10.45 -13.87 0.72
N ARG A 230 10.59 -14.35 -0.52
CA ARG A 230 10.21 -13.55 -1.68
C ARG A 230 8.73 -13.26 -1.52
N LEU A 231 8.38 -12.00 -1.33
CA LEU A 231 7.00 -11.55 -1.16
C LEU A 231 6.11 -12.17 -2.24
N SER A 232 4.91 -12.58 -1.84
CA SER A 232 3.93 -13.10 -2.76
C SER A 232 3.52 -12.03 -3.79
N PRO A 233 2.99 -12.37 -4.98
CA PRO A 233 2.55 -11.37 -5.94
C PRO A 233 1.49 -10.41 -5.38
N LEU A 234 0.60 -10.92 -4.53
CA LEU A 234 -0.43 -10.13 -3.87
C LEU A 234 0.18 -9.21 -2.80
N GLU A 235 1.13 -9.70 -2.03
CA GLU A 235 1.87 -8.86 -1.06
C GLU A 235 2.70 -7.78 -1.75
N GLU A 236 3.38 -8.13 -2.84
CA GLU A 236 4.17 -7.18 -3.64
C GLU A 236 3.26 -6.08 -4.21
N PHE A 237 2.10 -6.45 -4.74
CA PHE A 237 1.14 -5.48 -5.28
C PHE A 237 0.54 -4.61 -4.17
N THR A 238 0.05 -5.21 -3.09
CA THR A 238 -0.65 -4.47 -2.03
C THR A 238 0.28 -3.64 -1.15
N LYS A 239 1.58 -3.92 -1.10
CA LYS A 239 2.58 -3.08 -0.42
C LYS A 239 3.10 -1.93 -1.29
N ARG A 240 2.83 -1.92 -2.60
CA ARG A 240 3.22 -0.79 -3.46
C ARG A 240 2.36 0.44 -3.09
N PRO A 241 2.99 1.62 -2.99
CA PRO A 241 2.23 2.81 -2.69
C PRO A 241 1.39 3.23 -3.89
N ASN A 242 0.09 3.39 -3.67
CA ASN A 242 -0.86 3.90 -4.65
C ASN A 242 -1.43 5.26 -4.26
N ARG A 243 -1.08 5.77 -3.07
CA ARG A 243 -1.48 7.10 -2.60
C ARG A 243 -0.32 7.80 -1.95
N ILE A 244 -0.41 9.12 -1.84
CA ILE A 244 0.56 9.94 -1.11
C ILE A 244 -0.14 10.98 -0.24
N ALA A 245 0.22 11.01 1.04
CA ALA A 245 -0.15 12.06 1.98
C ALA A 245 0.91 13.16 1.99
N ILE A 246 0.51 14.39 1.69
CA ILE A 246 1.37 15.56 1.63
C ILE A 246 1.24 16.38 2.92
N TYR A 247 2.37 16.82 3.46
CA TYR A 247 2.44 17.67 4.64
C TYR A 247 3.26 18.93 4.37
N THR A 248 2.77 20.05 4.88
CA THR A 248 3.47 21.33 4.87
C THR A 248 3.92 21.67 6.29
N GLY A 249 5.18 22.09 6.46
CA GLY A 249 5.71 22.43 7.78
C GLY A 249 6.17 21.21 8.60
N LEU A 250 5.95 19.99 8.11
CA LEU A 250 6.37 18.76 8.77
C LEU A 250 7.64 18.23 8.10
N ASP A 251 8.70 18.11 8.89
CA ASP A 251 9.92 17.40 8.53
C ASP A 251 9.80 15.95 9.00
N LEU A 252 10.05 15.03 8.09
CA LEU A 252 10.26 13.63 8.42
C LEU A 252 11.77 13.51 8.54
N PHE A 253 12.29 13.39 9.75
CA PHE A 253 13.72 13.49 10.04
C PHE A 253 14.37 12.11 10.18
N GLY A 254 15.52 11.92 9.55
CA GLY A 254 16.29 10.67 9.59
C GLY A 254 15.85 9.62 8.56
N ASP A 255 16.45 8.44 8.63
CA ASP A 255 16.24 7.31 7.71
C ASP A 255 16.45 7.64 6.22
N ASP A 256 17.33 8.61 5.95
CA ASP A 256 17.65 9.04 4.60
C ASP A 256 18.45 7.96 3.86
N ILE A 257 17.87 7.41 2.80
CA ILE A 257 18.53 6.46 1.90
C ILE A 257 19.18 7.15 0.71
N SER A 258 18.74 8.35 0.37
CA SER A 258 19.34 9.17 -0.68
C SER A 258 19.07 10.64 -0.43
N SER A 259 20.01 11.49 -0.84
CA SER A 259 19.84 12.93 -0.81
C SER A 259 20.30 13.53 -2.13
N LEU A 260 19.47 14.42 -2.68
CA LEU A 260 19.69 15.00 -4.00
C LEU A 260 19.20 16.44 -4.06
N ARG A 261 19.60 17.13 -5.13
CA ARG A 261 19.11 18.47 -5.44
C ARG A 261 18.15 18.39 -6.62
N VAL A 262 16.95 18.91 -6.41
CA VAL A 262 15.88 18.97 -7.41
C VAL A 262 15.24 20.36 -7.41
N ASP A 263 14.51 20.69 -8.46
CA ASP A 263 13.93 22.02 -8.62
C ASP A 263 12.68 22.23 -7.75
N ASP A 264 11.90 21.16 -7.54
CA ASP A 264 10.66 21.20 -6.77
C ASP A 264 10.36 19.90 -6.01
N ALA A 265 9.34 19.95 -5.16
CA ALA A 265 8.90 18.80 -4.37
C ALA A 265 8.30 17.66 -5.21
N ALA A 266 7.76 17.95 -6.40
CA ALA A 266 7.19 16.92 -7.28
C ALA A 266 8.29 16.03 -7.87
N MET A 267 9.43 16.62 -8.26
CA MET A 267 10.62 15.87 -8.67
C MET A 267 11.20 15.05 -7.52
N CYS A 268 11.15 15.56 -6.29
CA CYS A 268 11.54 14.81 -5.10
C CYS A 268 10.65 13.57 -4.90
N ALA A 269 9.32 13.75 -4.97
CA ALA A 269 8.36 12.66 -4.91
C ALA A 269 8.58 11.62 -6.01
N LYS A 270 8.78 12.06 -7.25
CA LYS A 270 9.06 11.18 -8.39
C LYS A 270 10.32 10.36 -8.18
N SER A 271 11.37 10.97 -7.61
CA SER A 271 12.63 10.27 -7.32
C SER A 271 12.46 9.17 -6.26
N CYS A 272 11.50 9.32 -5.35
CA CYS A 272 11.13 8.29 -4.38
C CYS A 272 10.32 7.16 -5.04
N LEU A 273 9.34 7.51 -5.89
CA LEU A 273 8.44 6.55 -6.55
C LEU A 273 9.16 5.53 -7.44
N VAL A 274 10.24 5.95 -8.10
CA VAL A 274 11.03 5.07 -8.99
C VAL A 274 11.95 4.11 -8.23
N MET A 275 11.92 4.10 -6.88
CA MET A 275 12.74 3.21 -6.05
C MET A 275 12.01 1.90 -5.66
N ASP A 276 11.00 1.47 -6.42
CA ASP A 276 10.32 0.19 -6.27
C ASP A 276 9.91 -0.16 -4.82
N GLY A 277 9.38 0.84 -4.09
CA GLY A 277 8.90 0.67 -2.71
C GLY A 277 9.98 0.72 -1.62
N GLN A 278 11.27 0.85 -1.98
CA GLN A 278 12.33 1.07 -1.00
C GLN A 278 12.21 2.44 -0.32
N CYS A 279 11.70 3.43 -1.05
CA CYS A 279 11.47 4.77 -0.54
C CYS A 279 10.01 4.92 -0.10
N LYS A 280 9.77 5.16 1.19
CA LYS A 280 8.45 5.25 1.82
C LYS A 280 8.02 6.69 2.12
N ALA A 281 8.98 7.61 2.16
CA ALA A 281 8.70 9.01 2.38
C ALA A 281 9.79 9.90 1.80
N PHE A 282 9.50 11.18 1.67
CA PHE A 282 10.51 12.19 1.38
C PHE A 282 10.26 13.46 2.17
N THR A 283 11.31 14.25 2.32
CA THR A 283 11.23 15.65 2.76
C THR A 283 11.98 16.53 1.78
N PHE A 284 11.30 17.55 1.26
CA PHE A 284 11.84 18.59 0.43
C PHE A 284 11.99 19.88 1.24
N ASN A 285 13.18 20.48 1.23
CA ASN A 285 13.44 21.78 1.83
C ASN A 285 13.11 22.88 0.82
N ALA A 286 11.97 23.53 1.01
CA ALA A 286 11.45 24.57 0.14
C ALA A 286 12.07 25.96 0.38
N ASN A 287 13.13 26.08 1.19
CA ASN A 287 13.76 27.36 1.47
C ASN A 287 14.47 27.93 0.23
N PRO A 288 14.00 29.06 -0.36
CA PRO A 288 14.57 29.62 -1.58
C PRO A 288 16.01 30.13 -1.43
N LYS A 289 16.47 30.31 -0.18
CA LYS A 289 17.84 30.75 0.15
C LYS A 289 18.87 29.64 -0.05
N ILE A 290 18.46 28.37 -0.08
CA ILE A 290 19.38 27.24 -0.27
C ILE A 290 19.77 27.14 -1.74
N LYS A 291 20.99 27.60 -2.06
CA LYS A 291 21.55 27.56 -3.43
C LYS A 291 22.49 26.40 -3.71
N ARG A 292 22.95 25.70 -2.67
CA ARG A 292 23.90 24.58 -2.74
C ARG A 292 23.50 23.48 -1.78
N GLY A 293 23.95 22.26 -2.06
CA GLY A 293 23.61 21.07 -1.28
C GLY A 293 22.25 20.47 -1.66
N PRO A 294 21.94 19.29 -1.09
CA PRO A 294 20.67 18.62 -1.31
C PRO A 294 19.52 19.43 -0.69
N ASN A 295 18.38 19.39 -1.36
CA ASN A 295 17.11 19.92 -0.85
C ASN A 295 16.01 18.86 -0.88
N CYS A 296 16.31 17.64 -1.33
CA CYS A 296 15.40 16.52 -1.34
C CYS A 296 16.07 15.35 -0.63
N PHE A 297 15.35 14.79 0.33
CA PHE A 297 15.81 13.74 1.23
C PHE A 297 14.82 12.58 1.18
N LEU A 298 15.24 11.48 0.54
CA LEU A 298 14.45 10.27 0.30
C LEU A 298 14.66 9.27 1.43
N LYS A 299 13.59 8.63 1.90
CA LYS A 299 13.59 7.90 3.17
C LYS A 299 13.10 6.47 3.03
N SER A 300 13.75 5.55 3.72
CA SER A 300 13.31 4.15 3.82
C SER A 300 12.11 3.94 4.75
N SER A 301 11.81 4.93 5.60
CA SER A 301 10.72 4.93 6.57
C SER A 301 10.14 6.35 6.71
N THR A 302 9.09 6.53 7.51
CA THR A 302 8.60 7.87 7.87
C THR A 302 9.55 8.66 8.75
N GLY A 303 10.56 8.02 9.35
CA GLY A 303 11.49 8.64 10.28
C GLY A 303 10.78 9.26 11.49
N ARG A 304 11.44 10.24 12.10
CA ARG A 304 10.92 11.01 13.23
C ARG A 304 10.20 12.26 12.74
N ALA A 305 8.95 12.45 13.16
CA ALA A 305 8.22 13.69 12.90
C ALA A 305 8.84 14.88 13.67
N ASP A 306 9.06 15.99 12.98
CA ASP A 306 9.57 17.24 13.53
C ASP A 306 8.98 18.46 12.79
N GLY A 307 8.87 19.60 13.48
CA GLY A 307 8.33 20.83 12.89
C GLY A 307 9.42 21.66 12.20
N ASN A 308 9.19 22.02 10.94
CA ASN A 308 10.06 22.87 10.16
C ASN A 308 9.25 23.62 9.09
N SER A 309 9.08 24.93 9.24
CA SER A 309 8.19 25.73 8.38
C SER A 309 8.54 25.72 6.90
N VAL A 310 9.76 25.35 6.53
CA VAL A 310 10.20 25.24 5.13
C VAL A 310 10.20 23.80 4.61
N ALA A 311 9.82 22.82 5.43
CA ALA A 311 9.72 21.42 5.01
C ALA A 311 8.40 21.16 4.26
N PHE A 312 8.53 20.44 3.15
CA PHE A 312 7.42 19.85 2.42
C PHE A 312 7.67 18.35 2.35
N SER A 313 6.83 17.56 3.00
CA SER A 313 7.04 16.11 3.09
C SER A 313 5.91 15.33 2.43
N GLY A 314 6.25 14.18 1.88
CA GLY A 314 5.28 13.22 1.35
C GLY A 314 5.48 11.86 2.03
N ARG A 315 4.39 11.25 2.50
CA ARG A 315 4.34 9.86 2.96
C ARG A 315 3.59 9.03 1.92
N PHE A 316 4.26 8.03 1.37
CA PHE A 316 3.65 7.09 0.44
C PHE A 316 2.83 6.06 1.22
N LEU A 317 1.62 5.80 0.73
CA LEU A 317 0.62 4.93 1.35
C LEU A 317 0.23 3.85 0.37
N SER A 318 0.16 2.63 0.87
CA SER A 318 -0.48 1.52 0.17
C SER A 318 -2.00 1.62 0.22
N ALA A 319 -2.68 0.80 -0.59
CA ALA A 319 -4.14 0.72 -0.62
C ALA A 319 -4.74 0.24 0.71
N ALA A 320 -3.99 -0.59 1.43
CA ALA A 320 -4.43 -1.18 2.69
C ALA A 320 -4.23 -0.26 3.90
N GLU A 321 -3.46 0.82 3.76
CA GLU A 321 -3.21 1.75 4.86
C GLU A 321 -4.37 2.74 5.02
N GLU A 322 -4.78 3.02 6.25
CA GLU A 322 -5.74 4.10 6.51
C GLU A 322 -5.14 5.48 6.21
N ASP A 323 -6.04 6.44 5.95
CA ASP A 323 -5.66 7.84 5.81
C ASP A 323 -5.04 8.36 7.11
N PRO A 324 -3.85 8.99 7.07
CA PRO A 324 -3.21 9.49 8.28
C PRO A 324 -4.05 10.58 8.94
N SER A 325 -4.20 10.46 10.25
CA SER A 325 -4.83 11.48 11.10
C SER A 325 -3.88 12.64 11.41
N SER A 326 -4.40 13.66 12.10
CA SER A 326 -3.61 14.80 12.53
C SER A 326 -2.63 14.42 13.64
N LEU A 327 -1.40 14.90 13.52
CA LEU A 327 -0.33 14.67 14.48
C LEU A 327 -0.05 15.95 15.26
N THR A 328 -0.20 15.92 16.58
CA THR A 328 0.17 17.05 17.44
C THR A 328 1.47 16.73 18.16
N LEU A 329 2.50 17.56 17.96
CA LEU A 329 3.79 17.40 18.62
C LEU A 329 4.38 18.75 19.06
N GLY A 330 5.35 18.68 19.97
CA GLY A 330 6.12 19.84 20.35
C GLY A 330 7.19 20.14 19.30
N THR A 331 7.25 21.37 18.80
CA THR A 331 8.16 21.76 17.72
C THR A 331 9.05 22.91 18.15
N ILE A 332 10.28 22.91 17.64
CA ILE A 332 11.20 24.05 17.68
C ILE A 332 11.69 24.24 16.25
N ASP A 333 10.98 25.08 15.51
CA ASP A 333 11.26 25.37 14.10
C ASP A 333 12.69 25.94 13.93
N PRO A 334 13.57 25.28 13.16
CA PRO A 334 14.93 25.75 12.93
C PRO A 334 15.03 27.14 12.27
N GLN A 335 13.98 27.61 11.59
CA GLN A 335 13.98 28.92 10.91
C GLN A 335 13.46 30.06 11.79
N SER A 336 12.51 29.78 12.69
CA SER A 336 11.74 30.82 13.38
C SER A 336 11.82 30.76 14.90
N ALA A 337 12.27 29.63 15.47
CA ALA A 337 12.25 29.39 16.91
C ALA A 337 13.64 29.06 17.49
N LEU A 338 14.70 29.15 16.70
CA LEU A 338 16.09 29.08 17.15
C LEU A 338 16.75 30.47 17.13
N TYR A 339 17.49 30.77 18.19
CA TYR A 339 18.14 32.05 18.41
C TYR A 339 19.60 31.83 18.76
N ASP A 340 20.51 32.34 17.92
CA ASP A 340 21.93 32.38 18.22
C ASP A 340 22.28 33.55 19.14
N ASP A 341 23.29 33.35 19.98
CA ASP A 341 23.83 34.31 20.94
C ASP A 341 22.82 34.83 21.98
N ILE A 342 21.77 34.04 22.26
CA ILE A 342 20.77 34.33 23.28
C ILE A 342 20.81 33.25 24.37
N ASP A 343 20.84 33.69 25.63
CA ASP A 343 20.62 32.88 26.82
C ASP A 343 19.19 33.09 27.34
N LEU A 344 18.58 32.02 27.84
CA LEU A 344 17.29 32.05 28.52
C LEU A 344 17.51 31.69 29.99
N PRO A 345 17.88 32.62 30.88
CA PRO A 345 18.29 32.28 32.24
C PRO A 345 17.14 31.71 33.08
N GLY A 346 17.48 30.74 33.94
CA GLY A 346 16.56 30.14 34.92
C GLY A 346 15.60 29.10 34.33
N GLY A 347 14.74 28.55 35.19
CA GLY A 347 13.71 27.60 34.80
C GLY A 347 14.22 26.22 34.38
N ASP A 348 15.48 25.88 34.64
CA ASP A 348 16.07 24.60 34.26
C ASP A 348 15.35 23.42 34.94
N LEU A 349 15.00 22.41 34.15
CA LEU A 349 14.32 21.20 34.64
C LEU A 349 15.24 20.33 35.54
N SER A 350 16.54 20.51 35.42
CA SER A 350 17.56 19.74 36.12
C SER A 350 18.70 20.65 36.59
N ARG A 351 19.33 20.29 37.71
CA ARG A 351 20.56 20.94 38.21
C ARG A 351 21.83 20.53 37.46
N ARG A 352 21.71 19.59 36.52
CA ARG A 352 22.80 19.08 35.69
C ARG A 352 22.40 19.19 34.22
N PRO A 353 23.36 19.45 33.31
CA PRO A 353 23.07 19.51 31.89
C PRO A 353 22.61 18.15 31.35
N GLU A 354 21.80 18.18 30.29
CA GLU A 354 21.30 17.00 29.60
C GLU A 354 22.47 16.22 28.98
N ARG A 355 22.70 15.01 29.49
CA ARG A 355 23.93 14.24 29.21
C ARG A 355 23.98 13.68 27.80
N SER A 356 22.82 13.37 27.24
CA SER A 356 22.70 12.82 25.89
C SER A 356 22.93 13.88 24.80
N ALA A 357 22.68 15.16 25.13
CA ALA A 357 22.67 16.25 24.16
C ALA A 357 24.04 16.93 24.01
N LYS A 358 24.82 16.49 23.02
CA LYS A 358 26.20 16.98 22.79
C LYS A 358 26.27 18.12 21.79
N THR A 359 25.23 18.33 20.99
CA THR A 359 25.15 19.39 19.98
C THR A 359 23.90 20.27 20.19
N PRO A 360 23.82 21.46 19.58
CA PRO A 360 22.59 22.26 19.60
C PRO A 360 21.38 21.48 19.05
N LEU A 361 21.59 20.65 18.02
CA LEU A 361 20.53 19.81 17.45
C LEU A 361 20.06 18.76 18.46
N ASP A 362 20.98 18.05 19.13
CA ASP A 362 20.59 17.06 20.14
C ASP A 362 19.84 17.73 21.30
N CYS A 363 20.25 18.94 21.69
CA CYS A 363 19.59 19.70 22.76
C CYS A 363 18.17 20.11 22.38
N ARG A 364 17.98 20.54 21.12
CA ARG A 364 16.66 20.82 20.55
C ARG A 364 15.77 19.58 20.57
N LEU A 365 16.27 18.45 20.06
CA LEU A 365 15.51 17.19 20.01
C LEU A 365 15.18 16.68 21.42
N ALA A 366 16.12 16.78 22.37
CA ALA A 366 15.88 16.45 23.77
C ALA A 366 14.77 17.32 24.39
N CYS A 367 14.72 18.62 24.09
CA CYS A 367 13.61 19.46 24.54
C CYS A 367 12.28 19.10 23.87
N ILE A 368 12.30 18.71 22.60
CA ILE A 368 11.09 18.26 21.89
C ILE A 368 10.51 17.00 22.55
N ASP A 369 11.38 16.04 22.92
CA ASP A 369 10.97 14.78 23.57
C ASP A 369 10.53 14.97 25.02
N GLU A 370 11.13 15.92 25.74
CA GLU A 370 10.78 16.21 27.12
C GLU A 370 9.46 16.99 27.21
N LYS A 371 8.43 16.36 27.79
CA LYS A 371 7.07 16.91 27.89
C LYS A 371 7.01 18.22 28.69
N SER A 372 7.81 18.32 29.75
CA SER A 372 7.86 19.52 30.59
C SER A 372 8.77 20.61 30.04
N CYS A 373 9.50 20.36 28.96
CA CYS A 373 10.39 21.35 28.34
C CYS A 373 9.58 22.33 27.49
N VAL A 374 9.78 23.62 27.72
CA VAL A 374 9.21 24.73 26.93
C VAL A 374 10.28 25.51 26.16
N ALA A 375 11.55 25.35 26.56
CA ALA A 375 12.69 25.97 25.89
C ALA A 375 13.99 25.23 26.23
N PHE A 376 15.04 25.46 25.45
CA PHE A 376 16.39 25.04 25.81
C PHE A 376 17.39 26.17 25.61
N THR A 377 18.54 26.05 26.29
CA THR A 377 19.75 26.80 25.95
C THR A 377 20.93 25.83 25.87
N TYR A 378 21.65 25.85 24.76
CA TYR A 378 22.86 25.10 24.55
C TYR A 378 24.07 26.04 24.57
N ILE A 379 25.06 25.74 25.41
CA ILE A 379 26.26 26.54 25.61
C ILE A 379 27.40 25.93 24.77
N LYS A 380 27.67 26.48 23.57
CA LYS A 380 28.67 25.93 22.63
C LYS A 380 30.06 25.75 23.26
N PRO A 381 30.62 26.73 24.03
CA PRO A 381 31.95 26.57 24.62
C PRO A 381 32.06 25.43 25.64
N LYS A 382 30.98 25.14 26.37
CA LYS A 382 30.95 24.11 27.42
C LYS A 382 30.40 22.77 26.95
N LYS A 383 29.75 22.74 25.79
CA LYS A 383 28.97 21.59 25.27
C LYS A 383 27.89 21.13 26.25
N GLU A 384 27.23 22.09 26.89
CA GLU A 384 26.19 21.83 27.88
C GLU A 384 24.82 22.16 27.31
N CYS A 385 23.87 21.25 27.46
CA CYS A 385 22.47 21.44 27.13
C CYS A 385 21.65 21.65 28.40
N TRP A 386 20.87 22.72 28.45
CA TRP A 386 20.02 23.06 29.59
C TRP A 386 18.56 23.18 29.15
N LEU A 387 17.77 22.13 29.45
CA LEU A 387 16.34 22.05 29.20
C LEU A 387 15.56 22.84 30.27
N LYS A 388 14.56 23.60 29.85
CA LYS A 388 13.85 24.57 30.69
C LYS A 388 12.36 24.34 30.67
N GLY A 389 11.74 24.38 31.85
CA GLY A 389 10.28 24.34 32.05
C GLY A 389 9.63 25.71 32.16
N ALA A 390 10.43 26.78 32.28
CA ALA A 390 9.98 28.16 32.23
C ALA A 390 11.05 29.03 31.56
N ILE A 391 10.63 30.17 30.99
CA ILE A 391 11.51 31.09 30.29
C ILE A 391 11.68 32.35 31.13
N GLY A 392 12.91 32.67 31.52
CA GLY A 392 13.26 33.96 32.11
C GLY A 392 13.42 35.07 31.05
N THR A 393 13.84 36.26 31.47
CA THR A 393 14.09 37.37 30.53
C THR A 393 15.30 37.04 29.63
N PRO A 394 15.14 37.00 28.30
CA PRO A 394 16.24 36.70 27.39
C PRO A 394 17.39 37.71 27.53
N ILE A 395 18.62 37.21 27.56
CA ILE A 395 19.83 38.04 27.62
C ILE A 395 20.79 37.65 26.51
N PHE A 396 21.64 38.59 26.11
CA PHE A 396 22.71 38.29 25.16
C PHE A 396 23.77 37.38 25.80
N GLY A 397 24.08 36.28 25.13
CA GLY A 397 25.04 35.28 25.58
C GLY A 397 25.83 34.73 24.41
N ARG A 398 27.02 35.29 24.15
CA ARG A 398 27.87 34.86 23.02
C ARG A 398 28.16 33.35 23.09
N GLY A 399 27.95 32.66 21.98
CA GLY A 399 28.17 31.23 21.85
C GLY A 399 27.04 30.38 22.43
N MET A 400 25.88 30.96 22.72
CA MET A 400 24.69 30.22 23.13
C MET A 400 23.74 30.01 21.95
N VAL A 401 22.97 28.92 21.98
CA VAL A 401 21.82 28.68 21.11
C VAL A 401 20.64 28.43 21.99
N SER A 402 19.59 29.23 21.85
CA SER A 402 18.35 28.99 22.56
C SER A 402 17.22 28.64 21.60
N GLY A 403 16.29 27.82 22.05
CA GLY A 403 15.12 27.43 21.26
C GLY A 403 13.85 27.48 22.09
N LEU A 404 12.76 27.93 21.47
CA LEU A 404 11.44 27.99 22.09
C LEU A 404 10.52 26.91 21.52
N LYS A 405 9.97 26.07 22.40
CA LYS A 405 9.06 24.99 22.02
C LYS A 405 7.63 25.51 21.95
N LYS A 406 6.92 25.11 20.90
CA LYS A 406 5.48 25.31 20.76
C LYS A 406 4.81 23.97 20.46
N LEU A 407 3.51 23.89 20.73
CA LEU A 407 2.71 22.74 20.31
C LEU A 407 2.12 23.06 18.94
N GLU A 408 2.35 22.20 17.97
CA GLU A 408 1.83 22.36 16.61
C GLU A 408 1.13 21.08 16.17
N THR A 409 0.06 21.25 15.40
CA THR A 409 -0.72 20.15 14.82
C THR A 409 -0.52 20.14 13.31
N PHE A 410 -0.08 18.99 12.79
CA PHE A 410 0.13 18.75 11.37
C PHE A 410 -0.94 17.78 10.87
N SER A 411 -1.73 18.24 9.91
CA SER A 411 -2.67 17.38 9.18
C SER A 411 -2.17 17.20 7.75
N PRO A 412 -2.49 16.07 7.08
CA PRO A 412 -2.25 15.97 5.64
C PRO A 412 -2.94 17.14 4.92
N ALA A 413 -2.16 17.93 4.20
CA ALA A 413 -2.69 19.02 3.38
C ALA A 413 -3.51 18.46 2.21
N LYS A 414 -3.10 17.30 1.70
CA LYS A 414 -3.82 16.54 0.67
C LYS A 414 -3.40 15.08 0.70
N ILE A 415 -4.33 14.18 0.39
CA ILE A 415 -4.05 12.79 0.04
C ILE A 415 -4.37 12.66 -1.46
N ILE A 416 -3.39 12.20 -2.24
CA ILE A 416 -3.46 12.16 -3.70
C ILE A 416 -3.35 10.70 -4.14
N SER A 417 -4.23 10.25 -5.04
CA SER A 417 -4.07 8.94 -5.70
C SER A 417 -2.95 9.01 -6.74
N LEU A 418 -2.18 7.94 -6.85
CA LEU A 418 -1.06 7.78 -7.78
C LEU A 418 -1.40 6.92 -9.00
N ASP A 419 -2.66 6.49 -9.08
CA ASP A 419 -3.22 5.71 -10.20
C ASP A 419 -3.23 6.49 -11.52
#